data_AF-R5N667-F1
#
_entry.id   AF-R5N667-F1
#
_cell.length_a   1.000
_cell.length_b   1.000
_cell.length_c   1.000
_cell.angle_alpha   90.00
_cell.angle_beta   90.00
_cell.angle_gamma   90.00
#
_symmetry.space_group_name_H-M   'P 1'
#
loop_
_entity.id
_entity.type
_entity.pdbx_description
1 polymer ?
#
loop_
_entity_poly.entity_id
_entity_poly.type
_entity_poly.pdbx_seq_one_letter_code
_entity_poly.pdbx_strand_id
1 'polypeptide(L)'
;MTHKRSEQKFPSVEHDLTGFLKKIWEEGWLDEYSEEHFLIKAINNNLSDIKWASQFINNNSNSFYTAIKSDGKIDFKQFTSIFLTNFSLRLHAMYLRFGEHHIKKFIKEQLSAGKEKYNEDQFFQAMSEIEVLSFFSSRCNWDNILYEPPLGENASNPEASFEINQPDNTKIKFNIEVKTPSFTLPTDKQEELFIPNILLSNEGREKIKALCDEYNITCKFPRVTKLVDFINSASKKFRVPQKNEFNLLYINWSYSDFPSNGFIEAWSLLTNELNGIITHPEIGTKLPFKKPICPEAYKKITAIIVYTSSLDQLMFTNFQHVWQVTDNNVGHRFRMFLLNNKANKEDLFNFTVMNPDIPKPNCFRCMFSIKPSRHKNKFEFSDKAINIINNYFLTDCDL
;
A
#
# COMPACT_ATOMS: atom_id res chain seq x y z
N MET A 1 -21.46 31.22 -10.21
CA MET A 1 -21.86 29.89 -10.70
C MET A 1 -20.59 29.17 -11.08
N THR A 2 -20.19 28.16 -10.32
CA THR A 2 -19.16 27.22 -10.75
C THR A 2 -19.74 26.44 -11.92
N HIS A 3 -19.16 26.59 -13.12
CA HIS A 3 -19.59 25.83 -14.29
C HIS A 3 -19.39 24.34 -14.02
N LYS A 4 -20.39 23.51 -14.30
CA LYS A 4 -20.25 22.06 -14.14
C LYS A 4 -19.31 21.52 -15.21
N ARG A 5 -18.56 20.46 -14.87
CA ARG A 5 -17.64 19.82 -15.82
C ARG A 5 -18.43 19.10 -16.91
N SER A 6 -19.55 18.48 -16.56
CA SER A 6 -20.50 17.85 -17.49
C SER A 6 -21.05 18.79 -18.57
N GLU A 7 -21.01 20.11 -18.35
CA GLU A 7 -21.43 21.12 -19.34
C GLU A 7 -20.31 21.51 -20.32
N GLN A 8 -19.09 21.01 -20.09
CA GLN A 8 -17.90 21.32 -20.88
C GLN A 8 -17.48 20.11 -21.71
N LYS A 9 -16.84 20.36 -22.86
CA LYS A 9 -16.26 19.29 -23.68
C LYS A 9 -15.16 18.59 -22.88
N PHE A 10 -15.14 17.25 -22.93
CA PHE A 10 -14.07 16.44 -22.34
C PHE A 10 -12.68 16.91 -22.86
N PRO A 11 -11.76 17.38 -22.00
CA PRO A 11 -10.54 18.09 -22.44
C PRO A 11 -9.42 17.21 -23.01
N SER A 12 -9.31 15.96 -22.57
CA SER A 12 -8.24 15.05 -23.03
C SER A 12 -8.45 14.63 -24.49
N VAL A 13 -7.35 14.36 -25.21
CA VAL A 13 -7.38 13.91 -26.61
C VAL A 13 -8.31 12.71 -26.74
N GLU A 14 -9.34 12.85 -27.59
CA GLU A 14 -10.36 11.83 -27.81
C GLU A 14 -9.73 10.62 -28.51
N HIS A 15 -9.49 9.56 -27.73
CA HIS A 15 -9.17 8.22 -28.24
C HIS A 15 -10.07 7.20 -27.53
N ASP A 16 -10.48 6.14 -28.23
CA ASP A 16 -11.43 5.11 -27.77
C ASP A 16 -11.11 4.57 -26.35
N LEU A 17 -9.83 4.52 -26.00
CA LEU A 17 -9.37 3.97 -24.72
C LEU A 17 -9.70 4.86 -23.51
N THR A 18 -10.00 6.14 -23.71
CA THR A 18 -10.46 7.07 -22.65
C THR A 18 -11.99 7.15 -22.52
N GLY A 19 -12.72 6.29 -23.25
CA GLY A 19 -14.18 6.38 -23.38
C GLY A 19 -14.96 6.34 -22.07
N PHE A 20 -14.50 5.58 -21.06
CA PHE A 20 -15.19 5.53 -19.77
C PHE A 20 -14.99 6.82 -18.95
N LEU A 21 -13.78 7.41 -18.98
CA LEU A 21 -13.57 8.72 -18.35
C LEU A 21 -14.42 9.81 -19.00
N LYS A 22 -14.55 9.78 -20.33
CA LYS A 22 -15.47 10.66 -21.06
C LYS A 22 -16.92 10.47 -20.61
N LYS A 23 -17.39 9.22 -20.53
CA LYS A 23 -18.74 8.91 -20.04
C LYS A 23 -19.00 9.51 -18.67
N ILE A 24 -18.15 9.25 -17.68
CA ILE A 24 -18.38 9.73 -16.30
C ILE A 24 -18.22 11.26 -16.17
N TRP A 25 -17.45 11.89 -17.07
CA TRP A 25 -17.37 13.34 -17.21
C TRP A 25 -18.70 13.92 -17.70
N GLU A 26 -19.21 13.42 -18.83
CA GLU A 26 -20.45 13.89 -19.45
C GLU A 26 -21.68 13.63 -18.57
N GLU A 27 -21.68 12.52 -17.82
CA GLU A 27 -22.74 12.22 -16.86
C GLU A 27 -22.62 12.97 -15.52
N GLY A 28 -21.60 13.82 -15.35
CA GLY A 28 -21.44 14.68 -14.17
C GLY A 28 -21.03 13.96 -12.90
N TRP A 29 -20.42 12.77 -12.99
CA TRP A 29 -19.93 12.06 -11.80
C TRP A 29 -18.74 12.78 -11.16
N LEU A 30 -18.04 13.61 -11.94
CA LEU A 30 -16.86 14.37 -11.52
C LEU A 30 -17.16 15.86 -11.23
N ASP A 31 -18.43 16.29 -11.27
CA ASP A 31 -18.79 17.71 -11.14
C ASP A 31 -18.38 18.32 -9.78
N GLU A 32 -18.43 17.52 -8.72
CA GLU A 32 -18.13 17.97 -7.34
C GLU A 32 -16.63 17.92 -7.00
N TYR A 33 -15.77 17.49 -7.93
CA TYR A 33 -14.34 17.37 -7.67
C TYR A 33 -13.70 18.77 -7.56
N SER A 34 -12.63 18.90 -6.78
CA SER A 34 -11.79 20.10 -6.78
C SER A 34 -11.02 20.24 -8.10
N GLU A 35 -10.74 21.47 -8.54
CA GLU A 35 -9.80 21.74 -9.62
C GLU A 35 -8.37 21.30 -9.26
N GLU A 36 -8.05 21.24 -7.97
CA GLU A 36 -6.75 20.77 -7.48
C GLU A 36 -6.63 19.24 -7.49
N HIS A 37 -7.72 18.52 -7.78
CA HIS A 37 -7.75 17.07 -7.74
C HIS A 37 -6.83 16.44 -8.80
N PHE A 38 -6.01 15.45 -8.41
CA PHE A 38 -5.02 14.79 -9.29
C PHE A 38 -5.61 14.37 -10.65
N LEU A 39 -6.71 13.61 -10.63
CA LEU A 39 -7.40 13.17 -11.86
C LEU A 39 -7.92 14.34 -12.70
N ILE A 40 -8.41 15.42 -12.08
CA ILE A 40 -8.93 16.59 -12.80
C ILE A 40 -7.76 17.33 -13.47
N LYS A 41 -6.66 17.57 -12.75
CA LYS A 41 -5.42 18.11 -13.33
C LYS A 41 -4.93 17.23 -14.49
N ALA A 42 -4.96 15.91 -14.34
CA ALA A 42 -4.56 14.98 -15.39
C ALA A 42 -5.46 15.10 -16.64
N ILE A 43 -6.79 15.03 -16.49
CA ILE A 43 -7.76 15.17 -17.60
C ILE A 43 -7.58 16.52 -18.32
N ASN A 44 -7.34 17.59 -17.56
CA ASN A 44 -7.12 18.94 -18.09
C ASN A 44 -5.70 19.18 -18.63
N ASN A 45 -4.82 18.17 -18.61
CA ASN A 45 -3.42 18.26 -19.01
C ASN A 45 -2.64 19.36 -18.24
N ASN A 46 -2.99 19.56 -16.98
CA ASN A 46 -2.41 20.53 -16.04
C ASN A 46 -1.67 19.84 -14.87
N LEU A 47 -1.46 18.52 -14.94
CA LEU A 47 -0.68 17.80 -13.93
C LEU A 47 0.82 18.10 -14.10
N SER A 48 1.45 18.66 -13.07
CA SER A 48 2.86 19.07 -13.09
C SER A 48 3.69 18.55 -11.92
N ASP A 49 3.03 17.91 -10.95
CA ASP A 49 3.62 17.44 -9.70
C ASP A 49 2.86 16.22 -9.18
N ILE A 50 3.54 15.44 -8.35
CA ILE A 50 2.97 14.33 -7.57
C ILE A 50 3.54 14.46 -6.17
N LYS A 51 2.70 14.56 -5.13
CA LYS A 51 3.13 14.76 -3.74
C LYS A 51 4.22 13.78 -3.27
N TRP A 52 4.24 12.57 -3.82
CA TRP A 52 5.20 11.51 -3.48
C TRP A 52 6.09 11.09 -4.64
N ALA A 53 6.36 12.01 -5.58
CA ALA A 53 7.13 11.75 -6.80
C ALA A 53 8.47 11.06 -6.53
N SER A 54 9.24 11.53 -5.54
CA SER A 54 10.54 10.94 -5.21
C SER A 54 10.41 9.47 -4.79
N GLN A 55 9.35 9.11 -4.07
CA GLN A 55 9.09 7.73 -3.71
C GLN A 55 8.74 6.91 -4.94
N PHE A 56 7.81 7.35 -5.78
CA PHE A 56 7.44 6.64 -7.01
C PHE A 56 8.61 6.47 -8.00
N ILE A 57 9.46 7.49 -8.14
CA ILE A 57 10.64 7.48 -9.03
C ILE A 57 11.73 6.53 -8.51
N ASN A 58 12.09 6.62 -7.22
CA ASN A 58 13.04 5.67 -6.62
C ASN A 58 12.48 4.25 -6.61
N ASN A 59 11.16 4.18 -6.52
CA ASN A 59 10.39 3.00 -6.80
C ASN A 59 10.19 2.81 -8.31
N ASN A 60 11.03 3.19 -9.27
CA ASN A 60 10.79 2.77 -10.66
C ASN A 60 11.76 1.70 -11.13
N SER A 61 11.29 0.84 -12.03
CA SER A 61 12.18 -0.07 -12.73
C SER A 61 12.90 0.68 -13.84
N ASN A 62 14.11 0.24 -14.21
CA ASN A 62 14.84 0.76 -15.37
C ASN A 62 14.22 0.25 -16.69
N SER A 63 12.90 0.24 -16.79
CA SER A 63 12.16 -0.16 -17.99
C SER A 63 12.35 0.87 -19.10
N PHE A 64 12.45 0.40 -20.35
CA PHE A 64 12.54 1.24 -21.54
C PHE A 64 11.32 2.16 -21.75
N TYR A 65 10.20 1.90 -21.07
CA TYR A 65 8.95 2.65 -21.19
C TYR A 65 8.59 3.44 -19.91
N THR A 66 9.59 3.95 -19.19
CA THR A 66 9.34 4.82 -18.04
C THR A 66 9.04 6.24 -18.47
N ALA A 67 8.09 6.91 -17.81
CA ALA A 67 7.86 8.34 -17.95
C ALA A 67 8.87 9.17 -17.10
N ILE A 68 10.13 8.74 -17.07
CA ILE A 68 11.22 9.42 -16.37
C ILE A 68 12.23 9.88 -17.43
N LYS A 69 12.51 11.18 -17.44
CA LYS A 69 13.47 11.82 -18.35
C LYS A 69 14.90 11.53 -17.92
N SER A 70 15.86 11.83 -18.79
CA SER A 70 17.29 11.69 -18.50
C SER A 70 17.78 12.53 -17.31
N ASP A 71 17.07 13.59 -16.93
CA ASP A 71 17.36 14.41 -15.74
C ASP A 71 16.73 13.85 -14.44
N GLY A 72 16.10 12.68 -14.50
CA GLY A 72 15.46 12.02 -13.38
C GLY A 72 14.07 12.56 -13.01
N LYS A 73 13.53 13.52 -13.78
CA LYS A 73 12.18 14.07 -13.55
C LYS A 73 11.11 13.33 -14.34
N ILE A 74 9.87 13.42 -13.88
CA ILE A 74 8.72 12.83 -14.56
C ILE A 74 8.42 13.60 -15.86
N ASP A 75 8.23 12.87 -16.95
CA ASP A 75 7.57 13.38 -18.15
C ASP A 75 6.06 13.34 -17.95
N PHE A 76 5.50 14.43 -17.42
CA PHE A 76 4.07 14.53 -17.14
C PHE A 76 3.19 14.40 -18.38
N LYS A 77 3.69 14.74 -19.57
CA LYS A 77 2.91 14.59 -20.81
C LYS A 77 2.76 13.10 -21.14
N GLN A 78 3.87 12.37 -21.13
CA GLN A 78 3.86 10.92 -21.35
C GLN A 78 3.09 10.18 -20.23
N PHE A 79 3.41 10.51 -18.97
CA PHE A 79 2.76 9.93 -17.80
C PHE A 79 1.23 10.11 -17.85
N THR A 80 0.75 11.34 -18.05
CA THR A 80 -0.70 11.65 -18.05
C THR A 80 -1.43 10.90 -19.16
N SER A 81 -0.84 10.85 -20.37
CA SER A 81 -1.45 10.12 -21.49
C SER A 81 -1.61 8.63 -21.20
N ILE A 82 -0.60 8.00 -20.63
CA ILE A 82 -0.62 6.56 -20.29
C ILE A 82 -1.54 6.32 -19.09
N PHE A 83 -1.47 7.18 -18.08
CA PHE A 83 -2.31 7.15 -16.88
C PHE A 83 -3.79 7.20 -17.23
N LEU A 84 -4.26 8.22 -17.93
CA LEU A 84 -5.68 8.37 -18.25
C LEU A 84 -6.22 7.20 -19.07
N THR A 85 -5.42 6.69 -20.00
CA THR A 85 -5.76 5.53 -20.83
C THR A 85 -5.98 4.29 -19.96
N ASN A 86 -4.99 3.93 -19.13
CA ASN A 86 -5.09 2.74 -18.31
C ASN A 86 -6.14 2.90 -17.20
N PHE A 87 -6.18 4.06 -16.56
CA PHE A 87 -7.13 4.39 -15.52
C PHE A 87 -8.58 4.27 -16.01
N SER A 88 -8.87 4.80 -17.20
CA SER A 88 -10.18 4.63 -17.88
C SER A 88 -10.55 3.16 -18.06
N LEU A 89 -9.63 2.35 -18.59
CA LEU A 89 -9.85 0.91 -18.81
C LEU A 89 -10.09 0.14 -17.50
N ARG A 90 -9.34 0.47 -16.45
CA ARG A 90 -9.48 -0.18 -15.13
C ARG A 90 -10.80 0.17 -14.46
N LEU A 91 -11.18 1.45 -14.45
CA LEU A 91 -12.48 1.88 -13.94
C LEU A 91 -13.63 1.26 -14.72
N HIS A 92 -13.52 1.16 -16.05
CA HIS A 92 -14.53 0.50 -16.87
C HIS A 92 -14.65 -0.99 -16.52
N ALA A 93 -13.52 -1.69 -16.35
CA ALA A 93 -13.53 -3.08 -15.92
C ALA A 93 -14.21 -3.26 -14.55
N MET A 94 -13.93 -2.38 -13.59
CA MET A 94 -14.62 -2.39 -12.29
C MET A 94 -16.13 -2.12 -12.46
N TYR A 95 -16.52 -1.16 -13.31
CA TYR A 95 -17.92 -0.87 -13.63
C TYR A 95 -18.66 -2.10 -14.16
N LEU A 96 -18.04 -2.86 -15.06
CA LEU A 96 -18.62 -4.07 -15.63
C LEU A 96 -18.73 -5.22 -14.62
N ARG A 97 -17.83 -5.28 -13.62
CA ARG A 97 -17.78 -6.37 -12.64
C ARG A 97 -18.63 -6.12 -11.41
N PHE A 98 -18.61 -4.90 -10.87
CA PHE A 98 -19.30 -4.53 -9.63
C PHE A 98 -20.63 -3.81 -9.88
N GLY A 99 -20.87 -3.34 -11.10
CA GLY A 99 -22.10 -2.64 -11.49
C GLY A 99 -22.05 -1.14 -11.26
N GLU A 100 -22.90 -0.42 -12.00
CA GLU A 100 -22.94 1.05 -12.03
C GLU A 100 -23.15 1.66 -10.64
N HIS A 101 -24.11 1.15 -9.86
CA HIS A 101 -24.47 1.74 -8.57
C HIS A 101 -23.26 1.86 -7.63
N HIS A 102 -22.50 0.77 -7.48
CA HIS A 102 -21.33 0.73 -6.60
C HIS A 102 -20.21 1.61 -7.13
N ILE A 103 -19.89 1.52 -8.43
CA ILE A 103 -18.77 2.27 -9.00
C ILE A 103 -19.06 3.77 -9.10
N LYS A 104 -20.29 4.17 -9.39
CA LYS A 104 -20.71 5.58 -9.34
C LYS A 104 -20.57 6.14 -7.93
N LYS A 105 -21.02 5.41 -6.91
CA LYS A 105 -20.86 5.81 -5.50
C LYS A 105 -19.39 5.92 -5.12
N PHE A 106 -18.57 4.93 -5.47
CA PHE A 106 -17.12 4.95 -5.23
C PHE A 106 -16.46 6.17 -5.87
N ILE A 107 -16.76 6.45 -7.15
CA ILE A 107 -16.22 7.63 -7.86
C ILE A 107 -16.64 8.91 -7.13
N LYS A 108 -17.94 9.11 -6.91
CA LYS A 108 -18.45 10.35 -6.31
C LYS A 108 -17.96 10.59 -4.88
N GLU A 109 -17.85 9.55 -4.07
CA GLU A 109 -17.66 9.71 -2.61
C GLU A 109 -16.26 9.36 -2.12
N GLN A 110 -15.59 8.37 -2.71
CA GLN A 110 -14.26 7.94 -2.26
C GLN A 110 -13.15 8.49 -3.16
N LEU A 111 -13.27 8.28 -4.48
CA LEU A 111 -12.26 8.74 -5.44
C LEU A 111 -12.19 10.27 -5.52
N SER A 112 -13.28 10.98 -5.23
CA SER A 112 -13.30 12.45 -5.14
C SER A 112 -12.45 13.01 -4.00
N ALA A 113 -12.06 12.15 -3.04
CA ALA A 113 -11.06 12.44 -2.03
C ALA A 113 -11.34 13.74 -1.25
N GLY A 114 -12.60 13.97 -0.86
CA GLY A 114 -13.03 15.15 -0.13
C GLY A 114 -13.65 16.27 -0.97
N LYS A 115 -13.87 16.04 -2.29
CA LYS A 115 -14.58 16.97 -3.19
C LYS A 115 -13.86 18.33 -3.19
N GLU A 116 -14.53 19.42 -2.80
CA GLU A 116 -13.93 20.75 -2.66
C GLU A 116 -12.81 20.81 -1.60
N LYS A 117 -12.85 19.95 -0.57
CA LYS A 117 -11.82 19.82 0.46
C LYS A 117 -10.85 18.69 0.10
N TYR A 118 -10.36 18.72 -1.13
CA TYR A 118 -9.53 17.67 -1.71
C TYR A 118 -8.31 17.33 -0.83
N ASN A 119 -8.11 16.02 -0.60
CA ASN A 119 -6.96 15.46 0.07
C ASN A 119 -6.34 14.38 -0.82
N GLU A 120 -5.18 14.69 -1.39
CA GLU A 120 -4.46 13.80 -2.29
C GLU A 120 -4.09 12.44 -1.66
N ASP A 121 -3.88 12.35 -0.35
CA ASP A 121 -3.61 11.05 0.29
C ASP A 121 -4.86 10.14 0.28
N GLN A 122 -6.06 10.71 0.31
CA GLN A 122 -7.31 9.95 0.16
C GLN A 122 -7.50 9.47 -1.27
N PHE A 123 -7.11 10.29 -2.26
CA PHE A 123 -7.10 9.85 -3.66
C PHE A 123 -6.17 8.65 -3.86
N PHE A 124 -4.96 8.71 -3.30
CA PHE A 124 -4.01 7.58 -3.39
C PHE A 124 -4.45 6.34 -2.59
N GLN A 125 -5.25 6.50 -1.53
CA GLN A 125 -5.94 5.39 -0.87
C GLN A 125 -6.92 4.72 -1.84
N ALA A 126 -7.80 5.49 -2.48
CA ALA A 126 -8.76 4.98 -3.46
C ALA A 126 -8.04 4.33 -4.67
N MET A 127 -6.92 4.91 -5.13
CA MET A 127 -6.09 4.32 -6.19
C MET A 127 -5.56 2.93 -5.82
N SER A 128 -5.10 2.74 -4.59
CA SER A 128 -4.59 1.44 -4.12
C SER A 128 -5.68 0.37 -4.15
N GLU A 129 -6.93 0.75 -3.83
CA GLU A 129 -8.08 -0.13 -3.94
C GLU A 129 -8.36 -0.51 -5.40
N ILE A 130 -8.42 0.47 -6.32
CA ILE A 130 -8.62 0.22 -7.75
C ILE A 130 -7.57 -0.76 -8.28
N GLU A 131 -6.29 -0.56 -7.94
CA GLU A 131 -5.19 -1.40 -8.39
C GLU A 131 -5.33 -2.85 -7.94
N VAL A 132 -5.60 -3.07 -6.64
CA VAL A 132 -5.74 -4.41 -6.06
C VAL A 132 -7.01 -5.10 -6.54
N LEU A 133 -8.15 -4.39 -6.55
CA LEU A 133 -9.42 -4.98 -6.99
C LEU A 133 -9.38 -5.30 -8.49
N SER A 134 -8.84 -4.42 -9.32
CA SER A 134 -8.65 -4.69 -10.75
C SER A 134 -7.74 -5.88 -11.00
N PHE A 135 -6.69 -6.05 -10.19
CA PHE A 135 -5.84 -7.23 -10.26
C PHE A 135 -6.66 -8.50 -10.03
N PHE A 136 -7.40 -8.60 -8.92
CA PHE A 136 -8.25 -9.76 -8.65
C PHE A 136 -9.31 -9.98 -9.73
N SER A 137 -10.03 -8.94 -10.15
CA SER A 137 -11.04 -9.02 -11.22
C SER A 137 -10.49 -9.59 -12.54
N SER A 138 -9.17 -9.50 -12.77
CA SER A 138 -8.50 -10.01 -13.96
C SER A 138 -7.89 -11.41 -13.81
N ARG A 139 -7.85 -11.98 -12.59
CA ARG A 139 -7.16 -13.26 -12.32
C ARG A 139 -7.84 -14.46 -12.95
N CYS A 140 -9.16 -14.47 -12.95
CA CYS A 140 -9.97 -15.54 -13.51
C CYS A 140 -11.38 -15.01 -13.82
N ASN A 141 -12.19 -15.86 -14.44
CA ASN A 141 -13.61 -15.63 -14.54
C ASN A 141 -14.28 -16.06 -13.23
N TRP A 142 -14.41 -15.13 -12.30
CA TRP A 142 -15.13 -15.34 -11.05
C TRP A 142 -16.61 -15.60 -11.31
N ASP A 143 -17.18 -16.54 -10.56
CA ASP A 143 -18.62 -16.85 -10.62
C ASP A 143 -19.44 -15.79 -9.89
N ASN A 144 -18.88 -15.22 -8.81
CA ASN A 144 -19.52 -14.16 -8.06
C ASN A 144 -18.48 -13.14 -7.56
N ILE A 145 -18.82 -11.86 -7.72
CA ILE A 145 -18.01 -10.72 -7.30
C ILE A 145 -18.92 -9.73 -6.59
N LEU A 146 -18.56 -9.32 -5.38
CA LEU A 146 -19.31 -8.37 -4.57
C LEU A 146 -18.42 -7.23 -4.10
N TYR A 147 -18.89 -6.00 -4.28
CA TYR A 147 -18.27 -4.80 -3.70
C TYR A 147 -18.86 -4.52 -2.32
N GLU A 148 -18.03 -4.22 -1.33
CA GLU A 148 -18.44 -4.01 0.08
C GLU A 148 -19.39 -5.11 0.62
N PRO A 149 -19.04 -6.41 0.53
CA PRO A 149 -19.93 -7.50 0.95
C PRO A 149 -20.25 -7.42 2.45
N PRO A 150 -21.49 -7.72 2.88
CA PRO A 150 -21.94 -7.57 4.26
C PRO A 150 -21.37 -8.68 5.18
N LEU A 151 -20.07 -8.61 5.47
CA LEU A 151 -19.34 -9.64 6.21
C LEU A 151 -18.91 -9.20 7.61
N GLY A 152 -18.68 -7.90 7.81
CA GLY A 152 -18.17 -7.40 9.08
C GLY A 152 -19.24 -6.88 10.02
N GLU A 153 -18.79 -6.54 11.22
CA GLU A 153 -19.66 -6.03 12.28
C GLU A 153 -20.05 -4.58 11.99
N ASN A 154 -21.31 -4.21 12.29
CA ASN A 154 -21.82 -2.83 12.18
C ASN A 154 -21.62 -2.20 10.78
N ALA A 155 -21.85 -2.97 9.72
CA ALA A 155 -21.69 -2.54 8.32
C ALA A 155 -20.26 -2.11 7.93
N SER A 156 -19.24 -2.47 8.73
CA SER A 156 -17.85 -2.34 8.31
C SER A 156 -17.51 -3.51 7.39
N ASN A 157 -17.51 -3.29 6.08
CA ASN A 157 -17.31 -4.36 5.10
C ASN A 157 -15.89 -4.31 4.51
N PRO A 158 -15.30 -5.45 4.12
CA PRO A 158 -14.09 -5.46 3.30
C PRO A 158 -14.39 -4.85 1.94
N GLU A 159 -13.38 -4.41 1.20
CA GLU A 159 -13.60 -3.69 -0.07
C GLU A 159 -14.27 -4.59 -1.13
N ALA A 160 -13.92 -5.88 -1.19
CA ALA A 160 -14.57 -6.81 -2.10
C ALA A 160 -14.52 -8.28 -1.64
N SER A 161 -15.41 -9.09 -2.23
CA SER A 161 -15.37 -10.54 -2.20
C SER A 161 -15.37 -11.10 -3.62
N PHE A 162 -14.53 -12.11 -3.86
CA PHE A 162 -14.40 -12.84 -5.11
C PHE A 162 -14.59 -14.32 -4.84
N GLU A 163 -15.38 -14.99 -5.68
CA GLU A 163 -15.79 -16.38 -5.46
C GLU A 163 -15.81 -17.16 -6.77
N ILE A 164 -15.30 -18.39 -6.72
CA ILE A 164 -15.25 -19.31 -7.84
C ILE A 164 -15.52 -20.74 -7.37
N ASN A 165 -16.27 -21.50 -8.16
CA ASN A 165 -16.51 -22.91 -7.99
C ASN A 165 -15.56 -23.69 -8.90
N GLN A 166 -14.76 -24.55 -8.29
CA GLN A 166 -13.88 -25.46 -9.00
C GLN A 166 -14.68 -26.62 -9.63
N PRO A 167 -14.12 -27.32 -10.64
CA PRO A 167 -14.80 -28.46 -11.29
C PRO A 167 -15.19 -29.61 -10.35
N ASP A 168 -14.50 -29.75 -9.21
CA ASP A 168 -14.79 -30.71 -8.15
C ASP A 168 -15.88 -30.23 -7.16
N ASN A 169 -16.57 -29.13 -7.48
CA ASN A 169 -17.50 -28.40 -6.63
C ASN A 169 -16.87 -27.75 -5.38
N THR A 170 -15.54 -27.63 -5.33
CA THR A 170 -14.86 -26.88 -4.28
C THR A 170 -15.09 -25.39 -4.49
N LYS A 171 -15.73 -24.74 -3.51
CA LYS A 171 -15.93 -23.30 -3.49
C LYS A 171 -14.73 -22.59 -2.88
N ILE A 172 -14.09 -21.72 -3.64
CA ILE A 172 -12.97 -20.88 -3.17
C ILE A 172 -13.44 -19.42 -3.10
N LYS A 173 -13.13 -18.76 -1.99
CA LYS A 173 -13.55 -17.38 -1.74
C LYS A 173 -12.41 -16.51 -1.22
N PHE A 174 -12.25 -15.32 -1.77
CA PHE A 174 -11.29 -14.31 -1.32
C PHE A 174 -12.03 -13.05 -0.88
N ASN A 175 -11.81 -12.61 0.36
CA ASN A 175 -12.25 -11.31 0.84
C ASN A 175 -11.04 -10.38 0.94
N ILE A 176 -11.14 -9.20 0.34
CA ILE A 176 -10.01 -8.29 0.15
C ILE A 176 -10.25 -7.01 0.96
N GLU A 177 -9.28 -6.65 1.79
CA GLU A 177 -9.20 -5.35 2.44
C GLU A 177 -7.93 -4.64 1.99
N VAL A 178 -8.04 -3.36 1.64
CA VAL A 178 -6.89 -2.55 1.21
C VAL A 178 -6.68 -1.39 2.18
N LYS A 179 -5.44 -1.18 2.60
CA LYS A 179 -5.05 -0.10 3.51
C LYS A 179 -3.87 0.66 2.95
N THR A 180 -3.97 1.98 3.03
CA THR A 180 -2.93 2.90 2.59
C THR A 180 -2.81 4.02 3.62
N PRO A 181 -1.62 4.29 4.18
CA PRO A 181 -1.43 5.33 5.16
C PRO A 181 -1.32 6.71 4.50
N SER A 182 -1.90 7.72 5.16
CA SER A 182 -1.50 9.12 4.98
C SER A 182 -0.36 9.39 5.96
N PHE A 183 0.81 9.70 5.41
CA PHE A 183 1.98 10.09 6.18
C PHE A 183 2.31 11.56 5.88
N THR A 184 3.03 12.21 6.77
CA THR A 184 3.53 13.55 6.50
C THR A 184 4.57 13.47 5.40
N LEU A 185 4.51 14.43 4.46
CA LEU A 185 5.52 14.58 3.42
C LEU A 185 6.93 14.56 4.01
N PRO A 186 7.86 13.75 3.48
CA PRO A 186 9.26 13.91 3.79
C PRO A 186 9.64 15.33 3.41
N THR A 187 10.27 16.04 4.33
CA THR A 187 10.93 17.30 4.01
C THR A 187 11.94 17.00 2.89
N ASP A 188 11.90 17.77 1.78
CA ASP A 188 12.76 17.62 0.59
C ASP A 188 14.27 17.61 0.86
N LYS A 189 14.68 17.78 2.11
CA LYS A 189 16.04 17.57 2.55
C LYS A 189 16.32 16.08 2.60
N GLN A 190 17.28 15.64 1.78
CA GLN A 190 18.03 14.40 1.99
C GLN A 190 18.76 14.47 3.35
N GLU A 191 18.00 14.34 4.43
CA GLU A 191 18.51 14.17 5.77
C GLU A 191 19.00 12.73 5.90
N GLU A 192 20.16 12.57 6.54
CA GLU A 192 20.62 11.23 6.89
C GLU A 192 19.64 10.69 7.94
N LEU A 193 19.01 9.56 7.66
CA LEU A 193 17.89 9.05 8.44
C LEU A 193 18.17 7.63 8.91
N PHE A 194 17.80 7.34 10.15
CA PHE A 194 17.81 5.99 10.72
C PHE A 194 16.44 5.61 11.28
N ILE A 195 15.98 4.41 10.94
CA ILE A 195 14.83 3.75 11.60
C ILE A 195 15.26 2.37 12.10
N PRO A 196 15.12 2.07 13.41
CA PRO A 196 15.19 0.71 13.92
C PRO A 196 13.88 -0.01 13.55
N ASN A 197 13.93 -0.97 12.65
CA ASN A 197 12.74 -1.68 12.14
C ASN A 197 12.26 -2.79 13.10
N ILE A 198 12.40 -2.54 14.39
CA ILE A 198 12.16 -3.47 15.49
C ILE A 198 11.58 -2.69 16.66
N LEU A 199 10.81 -3.36 17.51
CA LEU A 199 10.32 -2.73 18.73
C LEU A 199 11.47 -2.63 19.74
N LEU A 200 11.72 -1.42 20.24
CA LEU A 200 12.71 -1.16 21.28
C LEU A 200 12.03 -0.83 22.60
N SER A 201 12.66 -1.24 23.70
CA SER A 201 12.33 -0.77 25.04
C SER A 201 12.53 0.75 25.16
N ASN A 202 12.04 1.37 26.23
CA ASN A 202 12.25 2.80 26.46
C ASN A 202 13.74 3.16 26.52
N GLU A 203 14.54 2.34 27.23
CA GLU A 203 16.00 2.51 27.29
C GLU A 203 16.65 2.34 25.90
N GLY A 204 16.22 1.34 25.12
CA GLY A 204 16.71 1.14 23.75
C GLY A 204 16.44 2.34 22.85
N ARG A 205 15.24 2.93 22.96
CA ARG A 205 14.87 4.15 22.22
C ARG A 205 15.74 5.33 22.60
N GLU A 206 16.04 5.51 23.89
CA GLU A 206 16.93 6.58 24.36
C GLU A 206 18.36 6.40 23.85
N LYS A 207 18.91 5.19 23.91
CA LYS A 207 20.27 4.89 23.40
C LYS A 207 20.39 5.10 21.90
N ILE A 208 19.39 4.68 21.12
CA ILE A 208 19.38 4.90 19.67
C ILE A 208 19.30 6.40 19.34
N LYS A 209 18.47 7.18 20.07
CA LYS A 209 18.42 8.64 19.89
C LYS A 209 19.78 9.27 20.15
N ALA A 210 20.40 8.96 21.29
CA ALA A 210 21.71 9.50 21.65
C ALA A 210 22.78 9.15 20.61
N LEU A 211 22.78 7.92 20.08
CA LEU A 211 23.69 7.52 19.01
C LEU A 211 23.42 8.29 17.71
N CYS A 212 22.16 8.50 17.34
CA CYS A 212 21.80 9.29 16.16
C CYS A 212 22.26 10.75 16.32
N ASP A 213 22.10 11.34 17.51
CA ASP A 213 22.55 12.70 17.81
C ASP A 213 24.08 12.83 17.73
N GLU A 214 24.84 11.85 18.24
CA GLU A 214 26.31 11.79 18.15
C GLU A 214 26.80 11.85 16.70
N TYR A 215 26.10 11.15 15.79
CA TYR A 215 26.46 11.07 14.38
C TYR A 215 25.75 12.10 13.49
N ASN A 216 24.93 13.00 14.08
CA ASN A 216 24.11 13.97 13.37
C ASN A 216 23.22 13.31 12.29
N ILE A 217 22.53 12.24 12.68
CA ILE A 217 21.56 11.48 11.89
C ILE A 217 20.18 11.73 12.48
N THR A 218 19.18 11.98 11.63
CA THR A 218 17.79 12.10 12.07
C THR A 218 17.29 10.73 12.53
N CYS A 219 16.92 10.59 13.80
CA CYS A 219 16.30 9.39 14.34
C CYS A 219 14.79 9.42 14.10
N LYS A 220 14.24 8.38 13.45
CA LYS A 220 12.79 8.12 13.43
C LYS A 220 12.49 6.75 14.00
N PHE A 221 11.35 6.60 14.64
CA PHE A 221 10.88 5.33 15.17
C PHE A 221 9.82 4.72 14.25
N PRO A 222 9.76 3.38 14.19
CA PRO A 222 8.83 2.68 13.32
C PRO A 222 7.37 3.00 13.65
N ARG A 223 6.52 3.02 12.61
CA ARG A 223 5.10 3.40 12.69
C ARG A 223 4.20 2.24 13.10
N VAL A 224 4.52 1.61 14.23
CA VAL A 224 3.86 0.40 14.75
C VAL A 224 2.37 0.63 14.98
N THR A 225 2.00 1.77 15.55
CA THR A 225 0.59 2.11 15.83
C THR A 225 -0.27 2.11 14.57
N LYS A 226 0.29 2.55 13.43
CA LYS A 226 -0.41 2.55 12.15
C LYS A 226 -0.68 1.14 11.62
N LEU A 227 0.27 0.23 11.77
CA LEU A 227 0.07 -1.19 11.43
C LEU A 227 -1.00 -1.83 12.32
N VAL A 228 -0.93 -1.59 13.63
CA VAL A 228 -1.92 -2.08 14.59
C VAL A 228 -3.33 -1.59 14.24
N ASP A 229 -3.47 -0.30 13.89
CA ASP A 229 -4.74 0.27 13.44
C ASP A 229 -5.27 -0.41 12.17
N PHE A 230 -4.41 -0.69 11.20
CA PHE A 230 -4.79 -1.38 9.96
C PHE A 230 -5.23 -2.82 10.20
N ILE A 231 -4.47 -3.58 10.99
CA ILE A 231 -4.80 -4.96 11.37
C ILE A 231 -6.14 -5.00 12.10
N ASN A 232 -6.33 -4.11 13.09
CA ASN A 232 -7.57 -4.02 13.86
C ASN A 232 -8.76 -3.52 13.02
N SER A 233 -8.52 -2.65 12.04
CA SER A 233 -9.56 -2.23 11.10
C SER A 233 -10.00 -3.40 10.22
N ALA A 234 -9.05 -4.18 9.68
CA ALA A 234 -9.35 -5.32 8.84
C ALA A 234 -10.07 -6.43 9.63
N SER A 235 -9.66 -6.69 10.88
CA SER A 235 -10.29 -7.71 11.73
C SER A 235 -11.75 -7.43 12.08
N LYS A 236 -12.19 -6.16 12.06
CA LYS A 236 -13.60 -5.79 12.23
C LYS A 236 -14.44 -6.07 10.99
N LYS A 237 -13.82 -5.95 9.81
CA LYS A 237 -14.44 -6.15 8.50
C LYS A 237 -14.53 -7.62 8.12
N PHE A 238 -13.59 -8.43 8.59
CA PHE A 238 -13.59 -9.86 8.32
C PHE A 238 -14.38 -10.67 9.37
N ARG A 239 -14.96 -11.76 8.89
CA ARG A 239 -15.38 -12.90 9.72
C ARG A 239 -14.25 -13.92 9.82
N VAL A 240 -14.33 -14.88 10.74
CA VAL A 240 -13.38 -16.00 10.74
C VAL A 240 -13.52 -16.78 9.43
N PRO A 241 -12.45 -16.98 8.65
CA PRO A 241 -12.53 -17.64 7.36
C PRO A 241 -12.95 -19.09 7.51
N GLN A 242 -13.88 -19.54 6.67
CA GLN A 242 -14.24 -20.95 6.53
C GLN A 242 -13.17 -21.71 5.72
N LYS A 243 -13.37 -23.04 5.55
CA LYS A 243 -12.51 -23.84 4.65
C LYS A 243 -12.54 -23.23 3.25
N ASN A 244 -11.36 -23.02 2.66
CA ASN A 244 -11.16 -22.39 1.34
C ASN A 244 -11.64 -20.93 1.23
N GLU A 245 -11.85 -20.25 2.36
CA GLU A 245 -12.05 -18.79 2.40
C GLU A 245 -10.75 -18.12 2.85
N PHE A 246 -10.34 -17.07 2.14
CA PHE A 246 -9.10 -16.34 2.36
C PHE A 246 -9.40 -14.87 2.62
N ASN A 247 -9.07 -14.38 3.81
CA ASN A 247 -9.17 -12.97 4.15
C ASN A 247 -7.79 -12.33 3.99
N LEU A 248 -7.65 -11.48 2.98
CA LEU A 248 -6.38 -10.88 2.58
C LEU A 248 -6.37 -9.39 2.91
N LEU A 249 -5.40 -8.97 3.72
CA LEU A 249 -5.13 -7.57 4.01
C LEU A 249 -3.96 -7.08 3.16
N TYR A 250 -4.24 -6.22 2.19
CA TYR A 250 -3.24 -5.51 1.39
C TYR A 250 -2.90 -4.17 2.05
N ILE A 251 -1.62 -3.92 2.27
CA ILE A 251 -1.11 -2.69 2.88
C ILE A 251 -0.12 -2.03 1.91
N ASN A 252 -0.54 -0.93 1.32
CA ASN A 252 0.34 -0.09 0.51
C ASN A 252 1.18 0.82 1.43
N TRP A 253 2.49 0.60 1.54
CA TRP A 253 3.39 1.41 2.37
C TRP A 253 4.18 2.47 1.58
N SER A 254 3.63 2.94 0.45
CA SER A 254 4.29 3.83 -0.54
C SER A 254 4.47 5.28 -0.15
N TYR A 255 4.27 5.65 1.12
CA TYR A 255 4.30 7.05 1.57
C TYR A 255 5.28 7.21 2.76
N SER A 256 6.30 6.35 2.80
CA SER A 256 7.21 6.26 3.94
C SER A 256 8.39 7.22 3.84
N ASP A 257 9.07 7.44 4.97
CA ASP A 257 10.30 8.25 4.99
C ASP A 257 11.47 7.63 4.21
N PHE A 258 11.33 6.38 3.73
CA PHE A 258 12.33 5.65 2.95
C PHE A 258 11.80 5.28 1.56
N PRO A 259 12.10 6.12 0.54
CA PRO A 259 11.95 5.73 -0.87
C PRO A 259 12.72 4.44 -1.20
N SER A 260 12.32 3.71 -2.25
CA SER A 260 12.80 2.39 -2.72
C SER A 260 12.37 1.16 -1.91
N ASN A 261 12.33 1.25 -0.57
CA ASN A 261 12.18 0.08 0.31
C ASN A 261 11.15 0.23 1.44
N GLY A 262 10.21 1.16 1.32
CA GLY A 262 9.27 1.48 2.40
C GLY A 262 8.52 0.28 3.01
N PHE A 263 8.15 -0.71 2.22
CA PHE A 263 7.47 -1.92 2.73
C PHE A 263 8.32 -2.72 3.73
N ILE A 264 9.65 -2.56 3.71
CA ILE A 264 10.56 -3.26 4.63
C ILE A 264 10.30 -2.83 6.07
N GLU A 265 9.97 -1.55 6.31
CA GLU A 265 9.56 -1.09 7.65
C GLU A 265 8.39 -1.93 8.16
N ALA A 266 7.31 -1.99 7.37
CA ALA A 266 6.11 -2.73 7.73
C ALA A 266 6.40 -4.23 7.87
N TRP A 267 7.13 -4.80 6.91
CA TRP A 267 7.49 -6.21 6.90
C TRP A 267 8.26 -6.62 8.15
N SER A 268 9.34 -5.93 8.48
CA SER A 268 10.16 -6.21 9.66
C SER A 268 9.38 -6.06 10.96
N LEU A 269 8.53 -5.05 11.08
CA LEU A 269 7.69 -4.88 12.28
C LEU A 269 6.67 -6.00 12.47
N LEU A 270 6.12 -6.52 11.37
CA LEU A 270 5.19 -7.65 11.41
C LEU A 270 5.91 -8.96 11.75
N THR A 271 7.13 -9.15 11.24
CA THR A 271 7.68 -10.51 11.08
C THR A 271 9.05 -10.77 11.68
N ASN A 272 9.71 -9.76 12.26
CA ASN A 272 11.03 -10.00 12.83
C ASN A 272 10.98 -11.07 13.94
N GLU A 273 12.07 -11.81 14.06
CA GLU A 273 12.21 -12.99 14.92
C GLU A 273 12.31 -12.70 16.42
N LEU A 274 12.48 -11.43 16.79
CA LEU A 274 12.68 -11.02 18.18
C LEU A 274 11.38 -10.53 18.80
N ASN A 275 10.64 -9.69 18.07
CA ASN A 275 9.39 -9.10 18.54
C ASN A 275 8.44 -8.62 17.43
N GLY A 276 8.45 -9.30 16.27
CA GLY A 276 7.48 -9.03 15.21
C GLY A 276 6.04 -9.21 15.72
N ILE A 277 5.19 -8.21 15.52
CA ILE A 277 3.85 -8.16 16.13
C ILE A 277 2.90 -9.25 15.62
N ILE A 278 3.24 -9.91 14.51
CA ILE A 278 2.50 -11.08 14.00
C ILE A 278 3.19 -12.40 14.34
N THR A 279 4.52 -12.46 14.29
CA THR A 279 5.30 -13.65 14.66
C THR A 279 5.27 -13.93 16.17
N HIS A 280 5.05 -12.90 16.98
CA HIS A 280 4.93 -12.94 18.45
C HIS A 280 3.58 -12.35 18.89
N PRO A 281 2.47 -13.12 18.81
CA PRO A 281 1.14 -12.64 19.20
C PRO A 281 1.05 -12.13 20.64
N GLU A 282 1.82 -12.72 21.55
CA GLU A 282 1.95 -12.32 22.95
C GLU A 282 2.42 -10.86 23.10
N ILE A 283 3.37 -10.44 22.27
CA ILE A 283 3.84 -9.04 22.21
C ILE A 283 2.75 -8.18 21.57
N GLY A 284 2.26 -8.58 20.39
CA GLY A 284 1.30 -7.79 19.60
C GLY A 284 0.00 -7.46 20.36
N THR A 285 -0.47 -8.39 21.20
CA THR A 285 -1.69 -8.23 22.02
C THR A 285 -1.47 -7.45 23.32
N LYS A 286 -0.23 -7.28 23.77
CA LYS A 286 0.13 -6.56 24.99
C LYS A 286 0.85 -5.23 24.77
N LEU A 287 1.04 -4.82 23.52
CA LEU A 287 1.68 -3.53 23.21
C LEU A 287 1.12 -2.39 24.08
N PRO A 288 1.96 -1.47 24.59
CA PRO A 288 1.58 -0.46 25.58
C PRO A 288 0.88 0.74 24.91
N PHE A 289 0.07 0.47 23.89
CA PHE A 289 -0.73 1.45 23.16
C PHE A 289 -2.16 1.43 23.68
N LYS A 290 -2.90 2.52 23.44
CA LYS A 290 -4.33 2.61 23.81
C LYS A 290 -5.17 1.45 23.23
N LYS A 291 -4.78 0.92 22.07
CA LYS A 291 -5.42 -0.22 21.41
C LYS A 291 -4.32 -1.13 20.81
N PRO A 292 -3.89 -2.20 21.50
CA PRO A 292 -3.00 -3.22 20.92
C PRO A 292 -3.73 -4.05 19.85
N ILE A 293 -3.05 -5.04 19.26
CA ILE A 293 -3.70 -5.92 18.28
C ILE A 293 -4.81 -6.72 18.96
N CYS A 294 -5.99 -6.72 18.37
CA CYS A 294 -7.10 -7.53 18.80
C CYS A 294 -6.76 -9.02 18.61
N PRO A 295 -6.89 -9.88 19.64
CA PRO A 295 -6.59 -11.32 19.52
C PRO A 295 -7.32 -12.02 18.38
N GLU A 296 -8.54 -11.57 18.05
CA GLU A 296 -9.32 -12.12 16.94
C GLU A 296 -8.72 -11.82 15.56
N ALA A 297 -7.86 -10.81 15.42
CA ALA A 297 -7.17 -10.52 14.16
C ALA A 297 -6.33 -11.71 13.67
N TYR A 298 -5.66 -12.43 14.59
CA TYR A 298 -4.86 -13.62 14.28
C TYR A 298 -5.68 -14.80 13.75
N LYS A 299 -6.99 -14.83 14.06
CA LYS A 299 -7.92 -15.86 13.56
C LYS A 299 -8.63 -15.42 12.29
N LYS A 300 -8.96 -14.13 12.19
CA LYS A 300 -9.77 -13.56 11.12
C LYS A 300 -8.96 -13.24 9.86
N ILE A 301 -7.67 -12.93 9.96
CA ILE A 301 -6.84 -12.59 8.79
C ILE A 301 -6.09 -13.83 8.34
N THR A 302 -6.20 -14.18 7.06
CA THR A 302 -5.47 -15.32 6.48
C THR A 302 -4.04 -14.92 6.16
N ALA A 303 -3.86 -13.81 5.44
CA ALA A 303 -2.55 -13.30 5.07
C ALA A 303 -2.52 -11.77 5.02
N ILE A 304 -1.34 -11.21 5.28
CA ILE A 304 -1.05 -9.77 5.15
C ILE A 304 -0.03 -9.60 4.02
N ILE A 305 -0.37 -8.76 3.04
CA ILE A 305 0.51 -8.40 1.94
C ILE A 305 0.93 -6.95 2.16
N VAL A 306 2.22 -6.71 2.35
CA VAL A 306 2.79 -5.35 2.40
C VAL A 306 3.50 -5.07 1.08
N TYR A 307 3.29 -3.89 0.50
CA TYR A 307 3.92 -3.53 -0.78
C TYR A 307 4.23 -2.04 -0.92
N THR A 308 5.07 -1.69 -1.89
CA THR A 308 5.25 -0.31 -2.33
C THR A 308 5.11 -0.16 -3.84
N SER A 309 4.26 0.78 -4.25
CA SER A 309 3.96 1.21 -5.60
C SER A 309 5.12 1.95 -6.28
N SER A 310 5.28 1.68 -7.57
CA SER A 310 6.17 2.39 -8.50
C SER A 310 5.46 3.51 -9.25
N LEU A 311 6.24 4.37 -9.92
CA LEU A 311 5.67 5.29 -10.92
C LEU A 311 4.97 4.51 -12.04
N ASP A 312 5.57 3.40 -12.51
CA ASP A 312 4.96 2.50 -13.49
C ASP A 312 3.62 1.95 -12.98
N GLN A 313 3.52 1.51 -11.72
CA GLN A 313 2.28 1.02 -11.12
C GLN A 313 1.18 2.07 -11.18
N LEU A 314 1.50 3.30 -10.77
CA LEU A 314 0.55 4.41 -10.81
C LEU A 314 0.13 4.72 -12.26
N MET A 315 1.10 4.85 -13.16
CA MET A 315 0.91 5.18 -14.57
C MET A 315 0.07 4.13 -15.32
N PHE A 316 0.24 2.84 -15.01
CA PHE A 316 -0.54 1.76 -15.62
C PHE A 316 -1.77 1.36 -14.79
N THR A 317 -1.95 1.94 -13.60
CA THR A 317 -2.97 1.55 -12.61
C THR A 317 -3.05 0.02 -12.48
N ASN A 318 -1.88 -0.62 -12.33
CA ASN A 318 -1.76 -2.07 -12.37
C ASN A 318 -0.88 -2.57 -11.23
N PHE A 319 -1.51 -3.29 -10.30
CA PHE A 319 -0.82 -3.87 -9.17
C PHE A 319 0.31 -4.84 -9.57
N GLN A 320 0.28 -5.43 -10.77
CA GLN A 320 1.34 -6.34 -11.24
C GLN A 320 2.75 -5.73 -11.30
N HIS A 321 2.87 -4.41 -11.25
CA HIS A 321 4.17 -3.74 -11.19
C HIS A 321 4.90 -3.96 -9.86
N VAL A 322 4.24 -4.45 -8.78
CA VAL A 322 4.95 -4.81 -7.52
C VAL A 322 5.95 -5.97 -7.70
N TRP A 323 5.81 -6.77 -8.75
CA TRP A 323 6.74 -7.85 -9.09
C TRP A 323 7.98 -7.36 -9.84
N GLN A 324 8.03 -6.11 -10.30
CA GLN A 324 9.22 -5.58 -10.96
C GLN A 324 10.39 -5.50 -9.97
N VAL A 325 11.55 -6.05 -10.39
CA VAL A 325 12.80 -5.96 -9.65
C VAL A 325 13.53 -4.69 -10.07
N THR A 326 13.94 -3.88 -9.09
CA THR A 326 14.62 -2.60 -9.35
C THR A 326 15.97 -2.49 -8.66
N ASP A 327 16.16 -3.25 -7.59
CA ASP A 327 17.44 -3.49 -6.93
C ASP A 327 17.54 -4.99 -6.65
N ASN A 328 18.61 -5.62 -7.12
CA ASN A 328 18.89 -7.05 -6.89
C ASN A 328 19.01 -7.38 -5.40
N ASN A 329 19.30 -6.40 -4.54
CA ASN A 329 19.43 -6.59 -3.09
C ASN A 329 18.07 -6.68 -2.36
N VAL A 330 16.99 -6.16 -2.96
CA VAL A 330 15.67 -6.08 -2.30
C VAL A 330 14.65 -7.01 -2.97
N GLY A 331 14.83 -7.29 -4.26
CA GLY A 331 13.95 -8.17 -5.03
C GLY A 331 12.60 -7.53 -5.35
N HIS A 332 11.52 -8.32 -5.31
CA HIS A 332 10.16 -7.81 -5.51
C HIS A 332 9.75 -6.85 -4.39
N ARG A 333 8.80 -5.97 -4.65
CA ARG A 333 8.41 -4.89 -3.75
C ARG A 333 7.15 -5.14 -2.96
N PHE A 334 6.96 -6.41 -2.67
CA PHE A 334 5.93 -6.87 -1.78
C PHE A 334 6.46 -8.04 -0.98
N ARG A 335 5.83 -8.29 0.16
CA ARG A 335 5.97 -9.52 0.92
C ARG A 335 4.59 -9.95 1.39
N MET A 336 4.37 -11.26 1.42
CA MET A 336 3.15 -11.85 1.95
C MET A 336 3.48 -12.67 3.19
N PHE A 337 2.86 -12.38 4.32
CA PHE A 337 2.93 -13.20 5.51
C PHE A 337 1.65 -14.01 5.66
N LEU A 338 1.77 -15.32 5.89
CA LEU A 338 0.64 -16.21 6.14
C LEU A 338 0.43 -16.38 7.65
N LEU A 339 -0.69 -15.86 8.18
CA LEU A 339 -1.04 -15.98 9.60
C LEU A 339 -1.70 -17.33 9.88
N ASN A 340 -2.61 -17.75 9.01
CA ASN A 340 -3.33 -19.01 9.17
C ASN A 340 -2.61 -20.13 8.42
N ASN A 341 -1.79 -20.91 9.15
CA ASN A 341 -1.01 -22.02 8.60
C ASN A 341 -1.84 -23.18 8.02
N LYS A 342 -3.16 -23.22 8.28
CA LYS A 342 -4.08 -24.22 7.71
C LYS A 342 -4.62 -23.85 6.34
N ALA A 343 -4.36 -22.64 5.86
CA ALA A 343 -4.80 -22.20 4.54
C ALA A 343 -4.10 -23.01 3.42
N ASN A 344 -4.84 -23.33 2.36
CA ASN A 344 -4.25 -23.97 1.18
C ASN A 344 -3.31 -22.98 0.46
N LYS A 345 -2.00 -23.23 0.56
CA LYS A 345 -0.97 -22.37 -0.03
C LYS A 345 -0.99 -22.42 -1.56
N GLU A 346 -1.40 -23.53 -2.14
CA GLU A 346 -1.48 -23.69 -3.59
C GLU A 346 -2.59 -22.82 -4.17
N ASP A 347 -3.79 -22.87 -3.58
CA ASP A 347 -4.89 -21.98 -3.97
C ASP A 347 -4.49 -20.51 -3.79
N LEU A 348 -3.90 -20.16 -2.65
CA LEU A 348 -3.42 -18.81 -2.41
C LEU A 348 -2.46 -18.36 -3.51
N PHE A 349 -1.48 -19.19 -3.88
CA PHE A 349 -0.54 -18.88 -4.96
C PHE A 349 -1.24 -18.79 -6.33
N ASN A 350 -2.14 -19.70 -6.67
CA ASN A 350 -2.81 -19.72 -7.97
C ASN A 350 -3.58 -18.42 -8.25
N PHE A 351 -4.25 -17.89 -7.22
CA PHE A 351 -5.03 -16.66 -7.37
C PHE A 351 -4.20 -15.38 -7.15
N THR A 352 -3.24 -15.38 -6.22
CA THR A 352 -2.46 -14.17 -5.92
C THR A 352 -1.17 -14.05 -6.74
N VAL A 353 -0.63 -15.15 -7.25
CA VAL A 353 0.73 -15.26 -7.83
C VAL A 353 1.81 -14.80 -6.84
N MET A 354 1.54 -14.98 -5.55
CA MET A 354 2.43 -14.63 -4.45
C MET A 354 2.73 -15.87 -3.62
N ASN A 355 4.01 -16.12 -3.35
CA ASN A 355 4.41 -17.08 -2.34
C ASN A 355 4.50 -16.37 -0.99
N PRO A 356 4.01 -16.98 0.11
CA PRO A 356 4.30 -16.49 1.44
C PRO A 356 5.81 -16.40 1.63
N ASP A 357 6.30 -15.25 2.08
CA ASP A 357 7.71 -15.07 2.40
C ASP A 357 8.00 -15.61 3.80
N ILE A 358 9.19 -16.19 3.95
CA ILE A 358 9.68 -16.70 5.22
C ILE A 358 10.68 -15.67 5.75
N PRO A 359 10.40 -15.04 6.90
CA PRO A 359 11.32 -14.07 7.49
C PRO A 359 12.70 -14.72 7.69
N LYS A 360 13.74 -14.08 7.14
CA LYS A 360 15.11 -14.55 7.29
C LYS A 360 15.71 -14.00 8.59
N PRO A 361 16.37 -14.84 9.40
CA PRO A 361 17.03 -14.38 10.61
C PRO A 361 18.02 -13.26 10.37
N ASN A 362 18.05 -12.29 11.28
CA ASN A 362 18.91 -11.09 11.23
C ASN A 362 18.69 -10.15 10.01
N CYS A 363 17.79 -10.47 9.08
CA CYS A 363 17.54 -9.60 7.93
C CYS A 363 16.66 -8.41 8.33
N PHE A 364 17.02 -7.22 7.83
CA PHE A 364 16.19 -6.00 7.91
C PHE A 364 15.87 -5.47 9.32
N ARG A 365 16.80 -5.58 10.27
CA ARG A 365 16.66 -5.02 11.63
C ARG A 365 16.71 -3.48 11.68
N CYS A 366 17.27 -2.84 10.67
CA CYS A 366 17.32 -1.38 10.56
C CYS A 366 17.28 -0.92 9.11
N MET A 367 16.86 0.34 8.93
CA MET A 367 16.94 1.07 7.67
C MET A 367 17.75 2.35 7.87
N PHE A 368 18.62 2.63 6.91
CA PHE A 368 19.47 3.82 6.90
C PHE A 368 19.42 4.50 5.54
N SER A 369 19.47 5.83 5.56
CA SER A 369 19.71 6.68 4.39
C SER A 369 20.90 7.55 4.79
N ILE A 370 22.07 7.31 4.19
CA ILE A 370 23.32 8.01 4.54
C ILE A 370 23.96 8.48 3.25
N LYS A 371 24.52 9.69 3.24
CA LYS A 371 25.15 10.25 2.04
C LYS A 371 26.40 9.45 1.67
N PRO A 372 26.66 9.25 0.36
CA PRO A 372 27.83 8.49 -0.07
C PRO A 372 29.17 9.01 0.47
N SER A 373 29.27 10.33 0.70
CA SER A 373 30.46 10.97 1.25
C SER A 373 30.81 10.57 2.70
N ARG A 374 29.92 9.90 3.44
CA ARG A 374 30.10 9.49 4.85
C ARG A 374 30.16 7.97 5.05
N HIS A 375 30.42 7.20 3.99
CA HIS A 375 30.42 5.73 4.03
C HIS A 375 31.35 5.09 5.08
N LYS A 376 32.45 5.74 5.49
CA LYS A 376 33.32 5.20 6.57
C LYS A 376 32.65 5.25 7.96
N ASN A 377 31.98 6.35 8.30
CA ASN A 377 31.28 6.50 9.59
C ASN A 377 30.00 5.64 9.66
N LYS A 378 29.48 5.21 8.50
CA LYS A 378 28.30 4.36 8.39
C LYS A 378 28.48 2.98 9.00
N PHE A 379 29.65 2.34 8.84
CA PHE A 379 29.89 1.00 9.36
C PHE A 379 29.94 1.00 10.89
N GLU A 380 30.71 1.93 11.47
CA GLU A 380 30.79 2.08 12.92
C GLU A 380 29.43 2.41 13.55
N PHE A 381 28.68 3.34 12.96
CA PHE A 381 27.32 3.64 13.39
C PHE A 381 26.42 2.40 13.32
N SER A 382 26.46 1.65 12.21
CA SER A 382 25.62 0.46 12.03
C SER A 382 25.94 -0.62 13.05
N ASP A 383 27.22 -0.85 13.34
CA ASP A 383 27.65 -1.84 14.34
C ASP A 383 27.20 -1.44 15.75
N LYS A 384 27.37 -0.16 16.13
CA LYS A 384 26.87 0.38 17.41
C LYS A 384 25.34 0.27 17.51
N ALA A 385 24.62 0.64 16.46
CA ALA A 385 23.17 0.59 16.42
C ALA A 385 22.64 -0.84 16.53
N ILE A 386 23.24 -1.79 15.79
CA ILE A 386 22.87 -3.22 15.87
C ILE A 386 23.15 -3.78 17.26
N ASN A 387 24.27 -3.40 17.89
CA ASN A 387 24.59 -3.81 19.25
C ASN A 387 23.53 -3.31 20.25
N ILE A 388 23.12 -2.04 20.15
CA ILE A 388 22.02 -1.50 20.97
C ILE A 388 20.72 -2.27 20.71
N ILE A 389 20.36 -2.48 19.44
CA ILE A 389 19.15 -3.21 19.06
C ILE A 389 19.13 -4.62 19.68
N ASN A 390 20.24 -5.35 19.61
CA ASN A 390 20.32 -6.73 20.11
C ASN A 390 20.23 -6.84 21.63
N ASN A 391 20.53 -5.76 22.37
CA ASN A 391 20.49 -5.74 23.83
C ASN A 391 19.25 -5.05 24.42
N TYR A 392 18.53 -4.26 23.63
CA TYR A 392 17.45 -3.38 24.13
C TYR A 392 16.17 -3.44 23.27
N PHE A 393 15.92 -4.58 22.64
CA PHE A 393 14.64 -4.82 21.98
C PHE A 393 13.54 -5.07 23.02
N LEU A 394 12.30 -4.72 22.67
CA LEU A 394 11.13 -4.93 23.52
C LEU A 394 10.85 -6.43 23.64
N THR A 395 10.68 -6.91 24.87
CA THR A 395 10.33 -8.29 25.20
C THR A 395 8.96 -8.35 25.90
N ASP A 396 8.38 -9.55 26.03
CA ASP A 396 7.14 -9.74 26.81
C ASP A 396 7.28 -9.37 28.29
N CYS A 397 8.49 -9.43 28.84
CA CYS A 397 8.76 -9.03 30.23
C CYS A 397 8.66 -7.52 30.43
N ASP A 398 8.75 -6.73 29.35
CA ASP A 398 8.67 -5.27 29.37
C ASP A 398 7.22 -4.76 29.24
N LEU A 399 6.23 -5.65 29.06
CA LEU A 399 4.83 -5.34 28.70
C LEU A 399 3.82 -5.53 29.81
#